data_AF-A0A2V9PJJ0-F1
#
_entry.id   AF-A0A2V9PJJ0-F1
#
_cell.length_a   1.000
_cell.length_b   1.000
_cell.length_c   1.000
_cell.angle_alpha   90.00
_cell.angle_beta   90.00
_cell.angle_gamma   90.00
#
_symmetry.space_group_name_H-M   'P 1'
#
loop_
_entity.id
_entity.type
_entity.pdbx_description
1 polymer ?
#
loop_
_entity_poly.entity_id
_entity_poly.type
_entity_poly.pdbx_seq_one_letter_code
_entity_poly.pdbx_strand_id
1 'polypeptide(L)'
;MMRSFSGPLAPPEALERYNQTLPGLAERMIAMVESQHSQRQELEKHVIHANISAQRVGTMLGFIVAVASLVGVFLYSKREQQKDLDKKTQGLADAASGR
;
A
#
# COMPACT_ATOMS: atom_id res chain seq x y z
N MET A 1 -32.21 -11.87 -37.12
CA MET A 1 -31.05 -11.13 -36.57
C MET A 1 -31.17 -11.09 -35.06
N MET A 2 -30.29 -11.79 -34.32
CA MET A 2 -30.17 -11.64 -32.87
C MET A 2 -29.42 -10.35 -32.57
N ARG A 3 -30.10 -9.38 -31.96
CA ARG A 3 -29.46 -8.19 -31.40
C ARG A 3 -28.92 -8.58 -30.03
N SER A 4 -27.62 -8.85 -29.95
CA SER A 4 -26.92 -8.94 -28.67
C SER A 4 -26.61 -7.52 -28.23
N PHE A 5 -27.11 -7.14 -27.05
CA PHE A 5 -26.82 -5.85 -26.45
C PHE A 5 -26.00 -6.11 -25.18
N SER A 6 -24.79 -5.55 -25.13
CA SER A 6 -23.94 -5.57 -23.95
C SER A 6 -23.81 -4.15 -23.41
N GLY A 7 -24.49 -3.90 -22.31
CA GLY A 7 -24.41 -2.69 -21.51
C GLY A 7 -24.93 -2.99 -20.10
N PRO A 8 -24.52 -2.22 -19.08
CA PRO A 8 -24.94 -2.46 -17.70
C PRO A 8 -26.45 -2.29 -17.52
N LEU A 9 -27.09 -1.48 -18.36
CA LEU A 9 -28.54 -1.34 -18.44
C LEU A 9 -29.03 -1.74 -19.83
N ALA A 10 -30.18 -2.42 -19.90
CA ALA A 10 -30.85 -2.70 -21.17
C ALA A 10 -31.31 -1.37 -21.83
N PRO A 11 -31.40 -1.31 -23.17
CA PRO A 11 -31.88 -0.10 -23.86
C PRO A 11 -33.33 0.19 -23.50
N PRO A 12 -33.78 1.46 -23.57
CA PRO A 12 -35.13 1.86 -23.16
C PRO A 12 -36.24 1.03 -23.80
N GLU A 13 -36.12 0.71 -25.09
CA GLU A 13 -37.14 -0.10 -25.79
C GLU A 13 -37.20 -1.55 -25.30
N ALA A 14 -36.11 -2.08 -24.73
CA ALA A 14 -36.10 -3.41 -24.12
C ALA A 14 -36.67 -3.39 -22.70
N LEU A 15 -36.37 -2.34 -21.92
CA LEU A 15 -36.96 -2.15 -20.58
C LEU A 15 -38.48 -2.05 -20.65
N GLU A 16 -39.01 -1.32 -21.63
CA GLU A 16 -40.45 -1.22 -21.86
C GLU A 16 -41.08 -2.59 -22.16
N ARG A 17 -40.43 -3.41 -23.00
CA ARG A 17 -40.86 -4.79 -23.29
C ARG A 17 -40.78 -5.72 -22.08
N TYR A 18 -39.75 -5.56 -21.23
CA TYR A 18 -39.65 -6.32 -19.99
C TYR A 18 -40.80 -5.97 -19.05
N ASN A 19 -41.16 -4.69 -18.95
CA ASN A 19 -42.27 -4.24 -18.12
C ASN A 19 -43.64 -4.71 -18.66
N GLN A 20 -43.78 -4.80 -19.99
CA GLN A 20 -44.95 -5.40 -20.63
C GLN A 20 -45.05 -6.92 -20.41
N THR A 21 -43.92 -7.61 -20.28
CA THR A 21 -43.86 -9.06 -20.01
C THR A 21 -44.20 -9.36 -18.55
N LEU A 22 -43.65 -8.57 -17.63
CA LEU A 22 -43.94 -8.63 -16.21
C LEU A 22 -43.94 -7.20 -15.65
N PRO A 23 -45.09 -6.68 -15.20
CA PRO A 23 -45.17 -5.35 -14.61
C PRO A 23 -44.20 -5.20 -13.42
N GLY A 24 -43.43 -4.11 -13.42
CA GLY A 24 -42.40 -3.79 -12.42
C GLY A 24 -41.03 -4.46 -12.66
N LEU A 25 -40.86 -5.22 -13.75
CA LEU A 25 -39.59 -5.92 -14.01
C LEU A 25 -38.46 -4.94 -14.36
N ALA A 26 -38.75 -3.88 -15.11
CA ALA A 26 -37.76 -2.88 -15.48
C ALA A 26 -37.16 -2.20 -14.23
N GLU A 27 -38.01 -1.74 -13.30
CA GLU A 27 -37.60 -1.15 -12.03
C GLU A 27 -36.75 -2.12 -11.20
N ARG A 28 -37.12 -3.41 -11.16
CA ARG A 28 -36.38 -4.44 -10.41
C ARG A 28 -35.01 -4.71 -11.01
N MET A 29 -34.89 -4.68 -12.34
CA MET A 29 -33.60 -4.80 -13.04
C MET A 29 -32.72 -3.58 -12.78
N ILE A 30 -33.27 -2.37 -12.85
CA ILE A 30 -32.53 -1.13 -12.55
C ILE A 30 -32.02 -1.15 -11.11
N ALA A 31 -32.87 -1.48 -10.14
CA ALA A 31 -32.49 -1.60 -8.74
C ALA A 31 -31.40 -2.67 -8.50
N MET A 32 -31.46 -3.79 -9.23
CA MET A 32 -30.42 -4.82 -9.18
C MET A 32 -29.10 -4.35 -9.78
N VAL A 33 -29.13 -3.58 -10.87
CA VAL A 33 -27.91 -3.02 -11.47
C VAL A 33 -27.28 -1.97 -10.55
N GLU A 34 -28.10 -1.11 -9.95
CA GLU A 34 -27.66 -0.11 -8.97
C GLU A 34 -27.01 -0.77 -7.74
N SER A 35 -27.60 -1.87 -7.23
CA SER A 35 -27.03 -2.60 -6.10
C SER A 35 -25.71 -3.30 -6.45
N GLN A 36 -25.55 -3.80 -7.68
CA GLN A 36 -24.26 -4.33 -8.14
C GLN A 36 -23.19 -3.24 -8.26
N HIS A 37 -23.58 -2.04 -8.69
CA HIS A 37 -22.66 -0.90 -8.75
C HIS A 37 -22.23 -0.44 -7.35
N SER A 38 -23.16 -0.35 -6.38
CA SER A 38 -22.82 0.02 -5.01
C SER A 38 -21.91 -1.02 -4.35
N GLN A 39 -22.19 -2.32 -4.53
CA GLN A 39 -21.35 -3.40 -4.02
C GLN A 39 -19.92 -3.35 -4.60
N ARG A 40 -19.77 -3.08 -5.91
CA ARG A 40 -18.44 -2.89 -6.52
C ARG A 40 -17.71 -1.68 -5.92
N GLN A 41 -18.41 -0.58 -5.72
CA GLN A 41 -17.84 0.63 -5.14
C GLN A 41 -17.37 0.42 -3.68
N GLU A 42 -18.09 -0.38 -2.89
CA GLU A 42 -17.67 -0.76 -1.55
C GLU A 42 -16.39 -1.62 -1.57
N LEU A 43 -16.33 -2.64 -2.43
CA LEU A 43 -15.13 -3.46 -2.58
C LEU A 43 -13.93 -2.63 -3.02
N GLU A 44 -14.11 -1.72 -3.98
CA GLU A 44 -13.06 -0.79 -4.42
C GLU A 44 -12.56 0.08 -3.26
N LYS A 45 -13.47 0.66 -2.46
CA LYS A 45 -13.12 1.42 -1.26
C LYS A 45 -12.31 0.56 -0.28
N HIS A 46 -12.78 -0.64 0.04
CA HIS A 46 -12.09 -1.54 0.97
C HIS A 46 -10.68 -1.90 0.50
N VAL A 47 -10.52 -2.23 -0.78
CA VAL A 47 -9.22 -2.55 -1.38
C VAL A 47 -8.28 -1.34 -1.35
N ILE A 48 -8.77 -0.15 -1.72
CA ILE A 48 -7.98 1.08 -1.69
C ILE A 48 -7.52 1.39 -0.26
N HIS A 49 -8.42 1.32 0.72
CA HIS A 49 -8.09 1.59 2.12
C HIS A 49 -7.08 0.58 2.68
N ALA A 50 -7.26 -0.71 2.38
CA ALA A 50 -6.31 -1.76 2.78
C ALA A 50 -4.93 -1.58 2.12
N ASN A 51 -4.90 -1.19 0.85
CA ASN A 51 -3.65 -0.94 0.14
C ASN A 51 -2.91 0.28 0.70
N ILE A 52 -3.63 1.36 1.02
CA ILE A 52 -3.04 2.56 1.63
C ILE A 52 -2.44 2.24 3.01
N SER A 53 -3.15 1.46 3.85
CA SER A 53 -2.64 1.10 5.17
C SER A 53 -1.41 0.20 5.08
N ALA A 54 -1.43 -0.81 4.20
CA ALA A 54 -0.29 -1.68 3.96
C ALA A 54 0.94 -0.89 3.45
N GLN A 55 0.74 0.02 2.49
CA GLN A 55 1.81 0.87 1.96
C GLN A 55 2.43 1.76 3.04
N ARG A 56 1.61 2.36 3.91
CA ARG A 56 2.10 3.20 5.03
C ARG A 56 2.94 2.39 6.00
N VAL A 57 2.48 1.21 6.40
CA VAL A 57 3.20 0.34 7.33
C VAL A 57 4.51 -0.14 6.71
N GLY A 58 4.49 -0.60 5.45
CA GLY A 58 5.68 -1.03 4.73
C GLY A 58 6.74 0.07 4.61
N THR A 59 6.31 1.28 4.24
CA THR A 59 7.21 2.45 4.14
C THR A 59 7.82 2.80 5.49
N MET A 60 7.04 2.77 6.57
CA MET A 60 7.53 3.08 7.92
C MET A 60 8.53 2.04 8.42
N LEU A 61 8.27 0.74 8.20
CA LEU A 61 9.20 -0.33 8.55
C LEU A 61 10.50 -0.22 7.75
N GLY A 62 10.41 0.05 6.45
CA GLY A 62 11.58 0.30 5.60
C GLY A 62 12.42 1.47 6.09
N PHE A 63 11.77 2.57 6.49
CA PHE A 63 12.45 3.73 7.07
C PHE A 63 13.18 3.40 8.37
N ILE A 64 12.54 2.64 9.28
CA ILE A 64 13.17 2.20 10.53
C ILE A 64 14.41 1.35 10.26
N VAL A 65 14.33 0.39 9.34
CA VAL A 65 15.47 -0.46 8.97
C VAL A 65 16.61 0.36 8.35
N ALA A 66 16.28 1.34 7.49
CA ALA A 66 17.25 2.24 6.90
C ALA A 66 17.98 3.08 7.97
N VAL A 67 17.24 3.68 8.91
CA VAL A 67 17.83 4.45 10.01
C VAL A 67 18.66 3.54 10.92
N ALA A 68 18.16 2.37 11.29
CA ALA A 68 18.87 1.43 12.15
C ALA A 68 20.20 0.96 11.53
N SER A 69 20.23 0.71 10.22
CA SER A 69 21.48 0.31 9.54
C SER A 69 22.50 1.46 9.50
N LEU A 70 22.07 2.69 9.22
CA LEU A 70 22.94 3.87 9.27
C LEU A 70 23.52 4.11 10.67
N VAL A 71 22.68 4.03 11.71
CA VAL A 71 23.12 4.18 13.10
C VAL A 71 24.10 3.06 13.48
N GLY A 72 23.82 1.82 13.07
CA GLY A 72 24.70 0.68 13.31
C GLY A 72 26.09 0.89 12.72
N VAL A 73 26.16 1.32 11.45
CA VAL A 73 27.43 1.62 10.77
C VAL A 73 28.16 2.79 11.44
N PHE A 74 27.44 3.85 11.81
CA PHE A 74 28.03 5.01 12.48
C PHE A 74 28.63 4.64 13.85
N LEU A 75 27.92 3.87 14.65
CA LEU A 75 28.42 3.41 15.96
C LEU A 75 29.62 2.47 15.80
N TYR A 76 29.60 1.58 14.81
CA TYR A 76 30.73 0.70 14.51
C TYR A 76 31.97 1.50 14.12
N SER A 77 31.82 2.46 13.19
CA SER A 77 32.90 3.35 12.75
C SER A 77 33.48 4.17 13.89
N LYS A 78 32.63 4.75 14.76
CA LYS A 78 33.06 5.53 15.92
C LYS A 78 33.84 4.67 16.94
N ARG A 79 33.43 3.42 17.15
CA ARG A 79 34.14 2.50 18.05
C ARG A 79 35.52 2.12 17.53
N GLU A 80 35.67 1.96 16.23
CA GLU A 80 36.97 1.64 15.64
C GLU A 80 37.95 2.81 15.74
N GLN A 81 37.47 4.03 15.46
CA GLN A 81 38.27 5.27 15.63
C GLN A 81 38.79 5.43 17.07
N GLN A 82 37.96 5.11 18.06
CA GLN A 82 38.35 5.22 19.46
C GLN A 82 39.50 4.26 19.81
N LYS A 83 39.41 2.99 19.36
CA LYS A 83 40.48 2.00 19.59
C LYS A 83 41.80 2.42 18.96
N ASP A 84 41.76 3.02 17.78
CA ASP A 84 42.96 3.48 17.10
C ASP A 84 43.58 4.70 17.80
N LEU A 85 42.76 5.59 18.36
CA LEU A 85 43.22 6.72 19.15
C LEU A 85 43.85 6.28 20.49
N ASP A 86 43.24 5.30 21.16
CA ASP A 86 43.73 4.76 22.43
C ASP A 86 45.10 4.07 22.25
N LYS A 87 45.27 3.28 21.17
CA LYS A 87 46.56 2.68 20.80
C LYS A 87 47.65 3.72 20.55
N LYS A 88 47.32 4.81 19.82
CA LYS A 88 48.27 5.90 19.56
C LYS A 88 48.70 6.62 20.84
N THR A 89 47.75 6.84 21.76
CA THR A 89 48.04 7.52 23.03
C THR A 89 48.93 6.66 23.94
N GLN A 90 48.68 5.35 24.00
CA GLN A 90 49.55 4.41 24.73
C GLN A 90 50.96 4.35 24.14
N GLY A 91 51.10 4.21 22.81
CA GLY A 91 52.42 4.19 22.17
C GLY A 91 53.22 5.48 22.39
N LEU A 92 52.56 6.64 22.43
CA LEU A 92 53.20 7.91 22.78
C LEU A 92 53.60 7.97 24.27
N ALA A 93 52.78 7.45 25.18
CA ALA A 93 53.11 7.38 26.61
C ALA A 93 54.29 6.44 26.89
N ASP A 94 54.34 5.29 26.24
CA ASP A 94 55.43 4.32 26.35
C ASP A 94 56.74 4.90 25.79
N ALA A 95 56.68 5.59 24.65
CA ALA A 95 57.82 6.29 24.07
C ALA A 95 58.32 7.47 24.93
N ALA A 96 57.41 8.12 25.67
CA ALA A 96 57.76 9.21 26.58
C ALA A 96 58.34 8.72 27.93
N SER A 97 57.93 7.54 28.42
CA SER A 97 58.42 6.95 29.67
C SER A 97 59.75 6.17 29.52
N GLY A 98 60.22 5.93 28.30
CA GLY A 98 61.43 5.17 27.99
C GLY A 98 62.74 5.98 27.94
N ARG A 99 62.89 7.01 28.78
CA ARG A 99 64.20 7.61 29.12
C ARG A 99 64.53 7.36 30.59
#